data_AF-A0A5K7YDD2-F1
#
_entry.id   AF-A0A5K7YDD2-F1
#
_cell.length_a   1.000
_cell.length_b   1.000
_cell.length_c   1.000
_cell.angle_alpha   90.00
_cell.angle_beta   90.00
_cell.angle_gamma   90.00
#
_symmetry.space_group_name_H-M   'P 1'
#
loop_
_entity.id
_entity.type
_entity.pdbx_description
1 polymer ?
#
loop_
_entity_poly.entity_id
_entity_poly.type
_entity_poly.pdbx_seq_one_letter_code
_entity_poly.pdbx_strand_id
1 'polypeptide(L)'
;MSAQTPACQLLERQDSDFRDWLWVAAPRDDWWLSSDRQRRVWGHDTGIVNAAREAGHRVSHAVFFADARADDTIAQAAGAIVFWPKAHALGEWWLVALCQVLPAGTPIKVVGEVNGGIKRAERILKALGMTARKDDTARRCQLWSSATRELTAEQAASSESPLAVAGQWTEGWGEFEALEMRLTSHPGLYGNAKLDPGTALLLENLPTRGYKRALDIGAGDGIISCWLARHGARVMAGDVSAFAVEATRRSLALNGLEADVRLSDVFAAFEGERFEAIVANPPFHHERDIDYGPAARLISQAPDHLMPGGTLTLVANAFLPYPGLLQAAFGEFEVLAETRQFKVYRARKAR
;
A
#
# COMPACT_ATOMS: atom_id res chain seq x y z
N MET A 1 7.85 22.88 -14.95
CA MET A 1 8.79 22.51 -13.87
C MET A 1 9.52 21.25 -14.31
N SER A 2 10.79 21.09 -13.98
CA SER A 2 11.59 19.90 -14.33
C SER A 2 11.37 18.76 -13.35
N ALA A 3 11.56 17.52 -13.79
CA ALA A 3 11.48 16.34 -12.96
C ALA A 3 12.45 16.35 -11.78
N GLN A 4 11.93 15.95 -10.63
CA GLN A 4 12.61 15.87 -9.34
C GLN A 4 13.15 14.45 -9.10
N THR A 5 12.35 13.40 -9.32
CA THR A 5 12.81 12.03 -9.12
C THR A 5 13.67 11.54 -10.29
N PRO A 6 14.71 10.72 -10.02
CA PRO A 6 15.55 10.13 -11.07
C PRO A 6 14.77 9.34 -12.14
N ALA A 7 13.69 8.65 -11.75
CA ALA A 7 12.84 7.91 -12.67
C ALA A 7 12.08 8.84 -13.63
N CYS A 8 11.47 9.89 -13.11
CA CYS A 8 10.75 10.88 -13.92
C CYS A 8 11.69 11.69 -14.83
N GLN A 9 12.92 11.99 -14.38
CA GLN A 9 13.94 12.62 -15.22
C GLN A 9 14.35 11.74 -16.41
N LEU A 10 14.33 10.41 -16.24
CA LEU A 10 14.62 9.48 -17.33
C LEU A 10 13.49 9.47 -18.38
N LEU A 11 12.24 9.64 -17.93
CA LEU A 11 11.07 9.75 -18.81
C LEU A 11 11.04 11.08 -19.58
N GLU A 12 11.35 12.21 -18.93
CA GLU A 12 11.41 13.53 -19.60
C GLU A 12 12.41 13.57 -20.77
N ARG A 13 13.46 12.74 -20.70
CA ARG A 13 14.48 12.64 -21.75
C ARG A 13 14.02 11.86 -22.97
N GLN A 14 12.90 11.16 -22.89
CA GLN A 14 12.37 10.39 -24.02
C GLN A 14 11.64 11.32 -24.97
N ASP A 15 11.91 11.19 -26.26
CA ASP A 15 11.14 11.85 -27.32
C ASP A 15 9.83 11.08 -27.54
N SER A 16 8.91 11.18 -26.58
CA SER A 16 7.67 10.40 -26.55
C SER A 16 6.55 11.17 -25.85
N ASP A 17 5.37 11.17 -26.47
CA ASP A 17 4.17 11.76 -25.90
C ASP A 17 3.46 10.74 -24.98
N PHE A 18 3.49 11.00 -23.67
CA PHE A 18 2.90 10.14 -22.64
C PHE A 18 1.56 10.65 -22.11
N ARG A 19 0.90 11.58 -22.81
CA ARG A 19 -0.32 12.25 -22.31
C ARG A 19 -1.49 11.29 -22.08
N ASP A 20 -1.75 10.42 -23.04
CA ASP A 20 -2.82 9.42 -22.98
C ASP A 20 -2.37 8.06 -22.41
N TRP A 21 -1.16 8.01 -21.86
CA TRP A 21 -0.64 6.80 -21.23
C TRP A 21 -1.13 6.69 -19.78
N LEU A 22 -1.29 5.46 -19.32
CA LEU A 22 -1.64 5.13 -17.95
C LEU A 22 -0.39 5.12 -17.06
N TRP A 23 -0.39 5.95 -16.03
CA TRP A 23 0.68 6.05 -15.05
C TRP A 23 0.36 5.13 -13.88
N VAL A 24 1.11 4.04 -13.75
CA VAL A 24 0.87 2.96 -12.80
C VAL A 24 1.90 3.04 -11.67
N ALA A 25 1.41 3.08 -10.42
CA ALA A 25 2.24 3.19 -9.22
C ALA A 25 3.18 4.41 -9.22
N ALA A 26 2.74 5.52 -9.81
CA ALA A 26 3.52 6.74 -9.95
C ALA A 26 3.98 7.33 -8.60
N PRO A 27 5.15 8.00 -8.53
CA PRO A 27 5.65 8.59 -7.29
C PRO A 27 4.78 9.77 -6.86
N ARG A 28 4.58 9.93 -5.55
CA ARG A 28 3.70 10.94 -4.96
C ARG A 28 4.01 12.37 -5.38
N ASP A 29 5.30 12.75 -5.36
CA ASP A 29 5.72 14.13 -5.56
C ASP A 29 6.67 14.23 -6.74
N ASP A 30 6.19 14.78 -7.86
CA ASP A 30 7.05 15.16 -8.98
C ASP A 30 6.38 16.12 -9.97
N TRP A 31 7.15 16.60 -10.96
CA TRP A 31 6.70 17.45 -12.05
C TRP A 31 5.45 16.92 -12.76
N TRP A 32 5.35 15.60 -12.94
CA TRP A 32 4.29 14.95 -13.72
C TRP A 32 2.91 15.28 -13.15
N LEU A 33 2.82 15.45 -11.83
CA LEU A 33 1.61 15.77 -11.08
C LEU A 33 1.12 17.20 -11.37
N SER A 34 2.02 18.11 -11.71
CA SER A 34 1.69 19.52 -11.98
C SER A 34 1.70 19.86 -13.48
N SER A 35 2.31 19.00 -14.30
CA SER A 35 2.39 19.14 -15.75
C SER A 35 1.18 18.50 -16.40
N ASP A 36 0.47 19.27 -17.23
CA ASP A 36 -0.51 18.76 -18.19
C ASP A 36 -1.65 17.90 -17.58
N ARG A 37 -2.71 18.61 -17.23
CA ARG A 37 -3.79 18.24 -16.30
C ARG A 37 -4.80 17.24 -16.86
N GLN A 38 -4.39 16.24 -17.65
CA GLN A 38 -5.29 15.21 -18.21
C GLN A 38 -4.69 13.79 -18.29
N ARG A 39 -3.57 13.52 -17.60
CA ARG A 39 -3.02 12.16 -17.48
C ARG A 39 -4.01 11.17 -16.88
N ARG A 40 -3.78 9.89 -17.17
CA ARG A 40 -4.50 8.75 -16.60
C ARG A 40 -3.61 8.12 -15.54
N VAL A 41 -4.09 7.94 -14.31
CA VAL A 41 -3.33 7.38 -13.19
C VAL A 41 -4.07 6.18 -12.62
N TRP A 42 -3.36 5.07 -12.44
CA TRP A 42 -3.86 3.91 -11.72
C TRP A 42 -2.94 3.60 -10.54
N GLY A 43 -3.50 3.68 -9.34
CA GLY A 43 -2.74 3.52 -8.11
C GLY A 43 -3.58 2.94 -6.98
N HIS A 44 -2.91 2.19 -6.11
CA HIS A 44 -3.53 1.68 -4.88
C HIS A 44 -3.42 2.69 -3.74
N ASP A 45 -2.43 3.57 -3.73
CA ASP A 45 -2.23 4.58 -2.68
C ASP A 45 -3.17 5.79 -2.88
N THR A 46 -4.07 6.02 -1.91
CA THR A 46 -5.04 7.12 -1.94
C THR A 46 -4.38 8.50 -1.83
N GLY A 47 -3.23 8.63 -1.18
CA GLY A 47 -2.50 9.88 -1.12
C GLY A 47 -2.03 10.31 -2.51
N ILE A 48 -1.46 9.38 -3.28
CA ILE A 48 -1.02 9.62 -4.67
C ILE A 48 -2.21 9.92 -5.58
N VAL A 49 -3.25 9.09 -5.49
CA VAL A 49 -4.43 9.21 -6.36
C VAL A 49 -5.23 10.48 -6.07
N ASN A 50 -5.38 10.88 -4.81
CA ASN A 50 -6.06 12.12 -4.46
C ASN A 50 -5.26 13.34 -4.93
N ALA A 51 -3.94 13.34 -4.72
CA ALA A 51 -3.08 14.41 -5.24
C ALA A 51 -3.18 14.53 -6.77
N ALA A 52 -3.22 13.41 -7.49
CA ALA A 52 -3.40 13.40 -8.94
C ALA A 52 -4.79 13.91 -9.35
N ARG A 53 -5.85 13.54 -8.62
CA ARG A 53 -7.21 14.04 -8.85
C ARG A 53 -7.30 15.55 -8.64
N GLU A 54 -6.72 16.06 -7.56
CA GLU A 54 -6.66 17.49 -7.24
C GLU A 54 -5.90 18.29 -8.31
N ALA A 55 -4.89 17.69 -8.92
CA ALA A 55 -4.18 18.25 -10.06
C ALA A 55 -4.97 18.23 -11.38
N GLY A 56 -6.14 17.57 -11.41
CA GLY A 56 -7.04 17.48 -12.57
C GLY A 56 -6.87 16.23 -13.43
N HIS A 57 -6.04 15.27 -13.02
CA HIS A 57 -5.85 14.01 -13.74
C HIS A 57 -7.07 13.07 -13.59
N ARG A 58 -7.22 12.16 -14.56
CA ARG A 58 -8.15 11.03 -14.45
C ARG A 58 -7.49 9.94 -13.62
N VAL A 59 -8.19 9.42 -12.63
CA VAL A 59 -7.59 8.50 -11.66
C VAL A 59 -8.48 7.29 -11.39
N SER A 60 -7.85 6.16 -11.12
CA SER A 60 -8.52 4.91 -10.75
C SER A 60 -7.88 4.25 -9.54
N HIS A 61 -8.74 3.63 -8.73
CA HIS A 61 -8.40 2.77 -7.59
C HIS A 61 -8.80 1.32 -7.83
N ALA A 62 -9.11 0.92 -9.07
CA ALA A 62 -9.58 -0.43 -9.34
C ALA A 62 -8.61 -1.48 -8.79
N VAL A 63 -9.10 -2.30 -7.86
CA VAL A 63 -8.36 -3.42 -7.26
C VAL A 63 -8.74 -4.76 -7.87
N PHE A 64 -9.76 -4.75 -8.72
CA PHE A 64 -10.21 -5.90 -9.48
C PHE A 64 -10.03 -5.70 -10.97
N PHE A 65 -9.71 -6.76 -11.72
CA PHE A 65 -9.52 -6.68 -13.17
C PHE A 65 -10.83 -6.37 -13.91
N ALA A 66 -11.97 -6.87 -13.41
CA ALA A 66 -13.28 -6.55 -13.99
C ALA A 66 -13.59 -5.05 -13.90
N ASP A 67 -13.38 -4.45 -12.73
CA ASP A 67 -13.57 -3.02 -12.52
C ASP A 67 -12.58 -2.19 -13.34
N ALA A 68 -11.32 -2.64 -13.40
CA ALA A 68 -10.29 -1.97 -14.19
C ALA A 68 -10.60 -1.97 -15.69
N ARG A 69 -11.20 -3.04 -16.23
CA ARG A 69 -11.67 -3.09 -17.62
C ARG A 69 -12.88 -2.20 -17.89
N ALA A 70 -13.71 -1.96 -16.88
CA ALA A 70 -14.88 -1.09 -16.99
C ALA A 70 -14.53 0.40 -16.75
N ASP A 71 -13.39 0.70 -16.16
CA ASP A 71 -12.93 2.06 -15.90
C ASP A 71 -12.30 2.68 -17.15
N ASP A 72 -12.97 3.67 -17.73
CA ASP A 72 -12.49 4.42 -18.90
C ASP A 72 -11.10 5.02 -18.70
N THR A 73 -10.70 5.36 -17.46
CA THR A 73 -9.35 5.86 -17.15
C THR A 73 -8.28 4.86 -17.58
N ILE A 74 -8.53 3.57 -17.34
CA ILE A 74 -7.62 2.47 -17.63
C ILE A 74 -7.86 1.94 -19.05
N ALA A 75 -9.09 1.55 -19.37
CA ALA A 75 -9.42 0.81 -20.59
C ALA A 75 -9.10 1.56 -21.90
N GLN A 76 -9.11 2.90 -21.87
CA GLN A 76 -8.84 3.75 -23.04
C GLN A 76 -7.40 4.26 -23.11
N ALA A 77 -6.49 3.75 -22.28
CA ALA A 77 -5.09 4.19 -22.30
C ALA A 77 -4.37 3.74 -23.57
N ALA A 78 -3.61 4.65 -24.20
CA ALA A 78 -2.85 4.36 -25.43
C ALA A 78 -1.55 3.57 -25.16
N GLY A 79 -1.14 3.48 -23.91
CA GLY A 79 0.05 2.80 -23.41
C GLY A 79 0.10 2.88 -21.89
N ALA A 80 1.08 2.25 -21.25
CA ALA A 80 1.24 2.32 -19.80
C ALA A 80 2.70 2.55 -19.38
N ILE A 81 2.89 3.32 -18.31
CA ILE A 81 4.17 3.53 -17.63
C ILE A 81 4.05 2.90 -16.24
N VAL A 82 4.83 1.87 -15.99
CA VAL A 82 4.93 1.22 -14.68
C VAL A 82 6.15 1.75 -13.95
N PHE A 83 5.91 2.43 -12.85
CA PHE A 83 6.97 2.77 -11.89
C PHE A 83 7.23 1.55 -11.02
N TRP A 84 8.40 0.95 -11.19
CA TRP A 84 8.74 -0.32 -10.57
C TRP A 84 8.80 -0.19 -9.05
N PRO A 85 7.91 -0.87 -8.31
CA PRO A 85 7.85 -0.76 -6.86
C PRO A 85 9.02 -1.51 -6.21
N LYS A 86 9.39 -1.10 -4.99
CA LYS A 86 10.37 -1.83 -4.17
C LYS A 86 9.90 -3.25 -3.87
N ALA A 87 8.59 -3.45 -3.68
CA ALA A 87 7.99 -4.77 -3.52
C ALA A 87 7.90 -5.48 -4.88
N HIS A 88 8.80 -6.42 -5.14
CA HIS A 88 8.91 -7.10 -6.43
C HIS A 88 7.64 -7.81 -6.89
N ALA A 89 6.95 -8.50 -5.98
CA ALA A 89 5.69 -9.17 -6.28
C ALA A 89 4.62 -8.19 -6.77
N LEU A 90 4.60 -6.95 -6.25
CA LEU A 90 3.69 -5.91 -6.73
C LEU A 90 4.06 -5.45 -8.15
N GLY A 91 5.36 -5.37 -8.47
CA GLY A 91 5.81 -5.02 -9.82
C GLY A 91 5.42 -6.09 -10.85
N GLU A 92 5.54 -7.36 -10.49
CA GLU A 92 5.04 -8.49 -11.30
C GLU A 92 3.53 -8.44 -11.46
N TRP A 93 2.79 -8.22 -10.37
CA TRP A 93 1.33 -8.08 -10.40
C TRP A 93 0.89 -6.95 -11.33
N TRP A 94 1.53 -5.78 -11.30
CA TRP A 94 1.19 -4.67 -12.20
C TRP A 94 1.37 -5.02 -13.68
N LEU A 95 2.44 -5.74 -14.03
CA LEU A 95 2.65 -6.18 -15.41
C LEU A 95 1.58 -7.19 -15.86
N VAL A 96 1.21 -8.11 -14.98
CA VAL A 96 0.11 -9.06 -15.22
C VAL A 96 -1.21 -8.31 -15.36
N ALA A 97 -1.53 -7.40 -14.44
CA ALA A 97 -2.75 -6.61 -14.44
C ALA A 97 -2.89 -5.85 -15.76
N LEU A 98 -1.84 -5.18 -16.24
CA LEU A 98 -1.84 -4.51 -17.54
C LEU A 98 -2.14 -5.46 -18.70
N CYS A 99 -1.59 -6.68 -18.69
CA CYS A 99 -1.90 -7.68 -19.72
C CYS A 99 -3.35 -8.21 -19.63
N GLN A 100 -3.99 -8.14 -18.45
CA GLN A 100 -5.37 -8.59 -18.23
C GLN A 100 -6.43 -7.51 -18.52
N VAL A 101 -6.04 -6.23 -18.49
CA VAL A 101 -6.99 -5.11 -18.59
C VAL A 101 -6.84 -4.27 -19.86
N LEU A 102 -5.66 -4.30 -20.50
CA LEU A 102 -5.41 -3.58 -21.75
C LEU A 102 -5.33 -4.56 -22.94
N PRO A 103 -5.68 -4.11 -24.17
CA PRO A 103 -5.55 -4.93 -25.36
C PRO A 103 -4.11 -5.44 -25.55
N ALA A 104 -3.93 -6.64 -26.10
CA ALA A 104 -2.61 -7.15 -26.46
C ALA A 104 -1.91 -6.22 -27.47
N GLY A 105 -0.60 -6.04 -27.31
CA GLY A 105 0.21 -5.14 -28.13
C GLY A 105 0.25 -3.69 -27.62
N THR A 106 -0.49 -3.35 -26.56
CA THR A 106 -0.45 -2.01 -25.94
C THR A 106 0.96 -1.71 -25.42
N PRO A 107 1.61 -0.61 -25.85
CA PRO A 107 2.97 -0.27 -25.43
C PRO A 107 3.11 -0.10 -23.91
N ILE A 108 4.18 -0.64 -23.34
CA ILE A 108 4.52 -0.48 -21.92
C ILE A 108 5.94 0.11 -21.79
N LYS A 109 6.09 1.08 -20.89
CA LYS A 109 7.37 1.49 -20.32
C LYS A 109 7.46 1.02 -18.88
N VAL A 110 8.59 0.44 -18.49
CA VAL A 110 8.89 0.11 -17.08
C VAL A 110 10.09 0.93 -16.65
N VAL A 111 9.91 1.77 -15.63
CA VAL A 111 10.93 2.67 -15.12
C VAL A 111 11.14 2.44 -13.63
N GLY A 112 12.39 2.51 -13.17
CA GLY A 112 12.64 2.41 -11.74
C GLY A 112 14.12 2.49 -11.39
N GLU A 113 14.40 2.52 -10.10
CA GLU A 113 15.76 2.59 -9.57
C GLU A 113 16.43 1.23 -9.45
N VAL A 114 17.74 1.19 -9.66
CA VAL A 114 18.60 0.01 -9.47
C VAL A 114 18.53 -0.48 -8.02
N ASN A 115 18.52 0.43 -7.05
CA ASN A 115 18.41 0.08 -5.63
C ASN A 115 16.96 -0.26 -5.24
N GLY A 116 15.96 0.24 -5.97
CA GLY A 116 14.58 -0.24 -5.93
C GLY A 116 14.37 -1.57 -6.67
N GLY A 117 15.43 -2.12 -7.25
CA GLY A 117 15.45 -3.46 -7.82
C GLY A 117 14.83 -3.59 -9.22
N ILE A 118 14.76 -2.51 -9.99
CA ILE A 118 14.33 -2.48 -11.41
C ILE A 118 15.03 -3.54 -12.29
N LYS A 119 16.25 -3.96 -11.91
CA LYS A 119 16.99 -5.00 -12.64
C LYS A 119 16.21 -6.31 -12.79
N ARG A 120 15.25 -6.59 -11.88
CA ARG A 120 14.40 -7.78 -11.97
C ARG A 120 13.34 -7.68 -13.07
N ALA A 121 12.97 -6.48 -13.52
CA ALA A 121 11.95 -6.27 -14.52
C ALA A 121 12.26 -7.03 -15.82
N GLU A 122 13.52 -7.06 -16.27
CA GLU A 122 13.91 -7.82 -17.47
C GLU A 122 13.57 -9.31 -17.37
N ARG A 123 13.91 -9.94 -16.24
CA ARG A 123 13.62 -11.36 -16.00
C ARG A 123 12.12 -11.61 -15.97
N ILE A 124 11.37 -10.74 -15.29
CA ILE A 124 9.91 -10.88 -15.14
C ILE A 124 9.20 -10.67 -16.48
N LEU A 125 9.56 -9.64 -17.25
CA LEU A 125 9.05 -9.43 -18.60
C LEU A 125 9.27 -10.66 -19.49
N LYS A 126 10.49 -11.24 -19.48
CA LYS A 126 10.79 -12.45 -20.25
C LYS A 126 10.01 -13.68 -19.75
N ALA A 127 9.82 -13.83 -18.44
CA ALA A 127 9.05 -14.92 -17.85
C ALA A 127 7.56 -14.85 -18.26
N LEU A 128 7.01 -13.65 -18.34
CA LEU A 128 5.67 -13.38 -18.88
C LEU A 128 5.59 -13.51 -20.41
N GLY A 129 6.71 -13.84 -21.09
CA GLY A 129 6.78 -13.93 -22.55
C GLY A 129 6.73 -12.57 -23.26
N MET A 130 6.92 -11.47 -22.55
CA MET A 130 6.90 -10.12 -23.10
C MET A 130 8.28 -9.73 -23.66
N THR A 131 8.31 -8.79 -24.61
CA THR A 131 9.57 -8.22 -25.08
C THR A 131 10.23 -7.39 -23.98
N ALA A 132 11.55 -7.46 -23.83
CA ALA A 132 12.28 -6.64 -22.85
C ALA A 132 13.43 -5.92 -23.55
N ARG A 133 13.20 -4.69 -24.03
CA ARG A 133 14.23 -3.83 -24.62
C ARG A 133 14.62 -2.75 -23.62
N LYS A 134 15.90 -2.64 -23.28
CA LYS A 134 16.41 -1.53 -22.47
C LYS A 134 16.54 -0.29 -23.34
N ASP A 135 15.80 0.77 -23.03
CA ASP A 135 15.84 2.02 -23.80
C ASP A 135 16.90 2.98 -23.24
N ASP A 136 17.01 3.12 -21.92
CA ASP A 136 17.94 4.07 -21.29
C ASP A 136 18.40 3.58 -19.90
N THR A 137 19.53 4.11 -19.44
CA THR A 137 20.07 3.96 -18.09
C THR A 137 20.80 5.25 -17.71
N ALA A 138 20.31 5.94 -16.68
CA ALA A 138 20.99 7.10 -16.10
C ALA A 138 20.57 7.27 -14.63
N ARG A 139 21.40 7.98 -13.83
CA ARG A 139 21.09 8.35 -12.42
C ARG A 139 20.69 7.17 -11.53
N ARG A 140 21.24 5.98 -11.79
CA ARG A 140 20.89 4.71 -11.12
C ARG A 140 19.44 4.26 -11.40
N CYS A 141 18.85 4.69 -12.50
CA CYS A 141 17.57 4.20 -13.01
C CYS A 141 17.74 3.43 -14.33
N GLN A 142 16.76 2.60 -14.65
CA GLN A 142 16.65 1.94 -15.95
C GLN A 142 15.25 2.19 -16.52
N LEU A 143 15.18 2.30 -17.84
CA LEU A 143 13.94 2.37 -18.61
C LEU A 143 13.89 1.19 -19.59
N TRP A 144 12.78 0.48 -19.57
CA TRP A 144 12.53 -0.68 -20.42
C TRP A 144 11.27 -0.46 -21.27
N SER A 145 11.34 -0.84 -22.54
CA SER A 145 10.19 -0.97 -23.43
C SER A 145 9.69 -2.41 -23.51
N SER A 146 8.38 -2.53 -23.51
CA SER A 146 7.64 -3.77 -23.72
C SER A 146 6.29 -3.49 -24.38
N ALA A 147 5.46 -4.51 -24.49
CA ALA A 147 4.05 -4.41 -24.86
C ALA A 147 3.26 -5.49 -24.12
N THR A 148 2.00 -5.20 -23.81
CA THR A 148 1.06 -6.20 -23.28
C THR A 148 0.91 -7.36 -24.26
N ARG A 149 0.48 -8.50 -23.74
CA ARG A 149 0.17 -9.68 -24.55
C ARG A 149 -0.87 -10.52 -23.83
N GLU A 150 -1.46 -11.46 -24.56
CA GLU A 150 -2.19 -12.55 -23.92
C GLU A 150 -1.21 -13.44 -23.14
N LEU A 151 -1.55 -13.68 -21.87
CA LEU A 151 -0.80 -14.52 -20.95
C LEU A 151 -1.50 -15.87 -20.81
N THR A 152 -0.73 -16.97 -20.84
CA THR A 152 -1.26 -18.27 -20.43
C THR A 152 -1.37 -18.34 -18.91
N ALA A 153 -2.17 -19.29 -18.40
CA ALA A 153 -2.28 -19.53 -16.96
C ALA A 153 -0.92 -19.88 -16.34
N GLU A 154 -0.06 -20.64 -17.03
CA GLU A 154 1.28 -20.99 -16.56
C GLU A 154 2.23 -19.80 -16.52
N GLN A 155 2.15 -18.90 -17.51
CA GLN A 155 2.99 -17.70 -17.55
C GLN A 155 2.69 -16.75 -16.39
N ALA A 156 1.44 -16.75 -15.93
CA ALA A 156 1.00 -15.94 -14.82
C ALA A 156 1.17 -16.60 -13.45
N ALA A 157 1.07 -17.92 -13.40
CA ALA A 157 1.42 -18.73 -12.24
C ALA A 157 2.95 -18.91 -12.21
N SER A 158 3.71 -17.84 -11.98
CA SER A 158 5.15 -17.98 -11.76
C SER A 158 5.38 -18.79 -10.47
N SER A 159 6.49 -19.52 -10.38
CA SER A 159 6.81 -20.32 -9.17
C SER A 159 6.93 -19.50 -7.88
N GLU A 160 6.96 -18.17 -7.99
CA GLU A 160 7.01 -17.21 -6.89
C GLU A 160 5.69 -16.42 -6.72
N SER A 161 4.71 -16.55 -7.63
CA SER A 161 3.50 -15.70 -7.67
C SER A 161 2.23 -16.51 -8.04
N PRO A 162 1.28 -16.72 -7.10
CA PRO A 162 0.12 -17.60 -7.27
C PRO A 162 -1.06 -16.93 -8.02
N LEU A 163 -0.78 -16.09 -9.02
CA LEU A 163 -1.79 -15.23 -9.67
C LEU A 163 -2.84 -16.00 -10.46
N ALA A 164 -2.58 -17.27 -10.78
CA ALA A 164 -3.53 -18.18 -11.39
C ALA A 164 -3.56 -19.53 -10.66
N VAL A 165 -4.75 -19.97 -10.26
CA VAL A 165 -5.01 -21.27 -9.60
C VAL A 165 -6.08 -21.99 -10.41
N ALA A 166 -5.79 -23.23 -10.84
CA ALA A 166 -6.72 -24.07 -11.61
C ALA A 166 -7.33 -23.37 -12.86
N GLY A 167 -6.54 -22.53 -13.53
CA GLY A 167 -6.97 -21.77 -14.71
C GLY A 167 -7.86 -20.54 -14.38
N GLN A 168 -8.12 -20.26 -13.10
CA GLN A 168 -8.81 -19.07 -12.64
C GLN A 168 -7.80 -18.07 -12.06
N TRP A 169 -7.96 -16.80 -12.43
CA TRP A 169 -7.12 -15.72 -11.94
C TRP A 169 -7.57 -15.32 -10.53
N THR A 170 -6.64 -15.32 -9.58
CA THR A 170 -6.89 -14.87 -8.20
C THR A 170 -6.70 -13.37 -8.05
N GLU A 171 -6.35 -12.66 -9.14
CA GLU A 171 -6.08 -11.22 -9.18
C GLU A 171 -5.09 -10.75 -8.10
N GLY A 172 -4.20 -11.62 -7.63
CA GLY A 172 -3.23 -11.32 -6.57
C GLY A 172 -3.68 -11.64 -5.16
N TRP A 173 -4.94 -12.01 -4.95
CA TRP A 173 -5.49 -12.30 -3.63
C TRP A 173 -5.10 -13.71 -3.16
N GLY A 174 -4.43 -13.79 -2.01
CA GLY A 174 -4.04 -15.06 -1.38
C GLY A 174 -4.51 -15.14 0.07
N GLU A 175 -4.90 -16.33 0.50
CA GLU A 175 -5.29 -16.57 1.90
C GLU A 175 -4.11 -17.12 2.72
N PHE A 176 -4.09 -16.78 4.01
CA PHE A 176 -3.17 -17.37 5.00
C PHE A 176 -3.84 -17.43 6.37
N GLU A 177 -3.29 -18.24 7.27
CA GLU A 177 -3.79 -18.37 8.63
C GLU A 177 -2.81 -17.77 9.64
N ALA A 178 -3.34 -17.04 10.61
CA ALA A 178 -2.59 -16.56 11.77
C ALA A 178 -3.53 -16.36 12.97
N LEU A 179 -3.08 -16.71 14.18
CA LEU A 179 -3.85 -16.52 15.42
C LEU A 179 -5.27 -17.12 15.37
N GLU A 180 -5.41 -18.28 14.71
CA GLU A 180 -6.70 -18.96 14.48
C GLU A 180 -7.69 -18.12 13.66
N MET A 181 -7.19 -17.20 12.82
CA MET A 181 -7.97 -16.40 11.89
C MET A 181 -7.53 -16.71 10.46
N ARG A 182 -8.49 -16.71 9.55
CA ARG A 182 -8.24 -16.80 8.10
C ARG A 182 -8.17 -15.39 7.52
N LEU A 183 -7.06 -15.07 6.88
CA LEU A 183 -6.75 -13.70 6.45
C LEU A 183 -6.46 -13.69 4.96
N THR A 184 -6.65 -12.54 4.33
CA THR A 184 -6.31 -12.31 2.94
C THR A 184 -5.15 -11.33 2.83
N SER A 185 -4.23 -11.59 1.91
CA SER A 185 -3.16 -10.67 1.53
C SER A 185 -3.12 -10.47 0.02
N HIS A 186 -2.34 -9.49 -0.40
CA HIS A 186 -2.12 -9.11 -1.79
C HIS A 186 -0.67 -8.64 -1.98
N PRO A 187 -0.05 -8.83 -3.16
CA PRO A 187 1.23 -8.23 -3.48
C PRO A 187 1.28 -6.74 -3.13
N GLY A 188 2.33 -6.32 -2.44
CA GLY A 188 2.52 -4.93 -1.99
C GLY A 188 2.02 -4.64 -0.58
N LEU A 189 1.29 -5.55 0.06
CA LEU A 189 0.94 -5.44 1.47
C LEU A 189 2.10 -5.84 2.38
N TYR A 190 2.14 -5.23 3.57
CA TYR A 190 3.11 -5.57 4.61
C TYR A 190 2.86 -6.99 5.14
N GLY A 191 3.90 -7.64 5.70
CA GLY A 191 3.78 -8.99 6.28
C GLY A 191 3.85 -10.17 5.29
N ASN A 192 3.69 -9.95 3.97
CA ASN A 192 3.81 -10.98 2.93
C ASN A 192 3.03 -12.28 3.25
N ALA A 193 1.75 -12.15 3.62
CA ALA A 193 0.88 -13.27 4.00
C ALA A 193 1.40 -14.09 5.20
N LYS A 194 1.98 -13.42 6.21
CA LYS A 194 2.42 -14.01 7.48
C LYS A 194 2.18 -13.04 8.63
N LEU A 195 2.05 -13.59 9.83
CA LEU A 195 2.02 -12.79 11.05
C LEU A 195 3.37 -12.08 11.25
N ASP A 196 3.34 -10.75 11.19
CA ASP A 196 4.49 -9.91 11.51
C ASP A 196 4.83 -10.02 13.01
N PRO A 197 6.11 -10.23 13.38
CA PRO A 197 6.52 -10.34 14.78
C PRO A 197 6.21 -9.10 15.63
N GLY A 198 6.26 -7.90 15.06
CA GLY A 198 5.86 -6.67 15.75
C GLY A 198 4.37 -6.68 16.07
N THR A 199 3.54 -7.05 15.09
CA THR A 199 2.08 -7.22 15.26
C THR A 199 1.75 -8.30 16.29
N ALA A 200 2.47 -9.43 16.29
CA ALA A 200 2.30 -10.47 17.31
C ALA A 200 2.56 -9.90 18.73
N LEU A 201 3.70 -9.23 18.92
CA LEU A 201 4.06 -8.60 20.19
C LEU A 201 3.02 -7.54 20.62
N LEU A 202 2.51 -6.76 19.68
CA LEU A 202 1.44 -5.78 19.95
C LEU A 202 0.19 -6.47 20.50
N LEU A 203 -0.32 -7.47 19.79
CA LEU A 203 -1.57 -8.14 20.14
C LEU A 203 -1.48 -8.93 21.45
N GLU A 204 -0.33 -9.52 21.76
CA GLU A 204 -0.06 -10.19 23.05
C GLU A 204 -0.19 -9.24 24.25
N ASN A 205 -0.01 -7.93 24.03
CA ASN A 205 -0.01 -6.91 25.07
C ASN A 205 -1.24 -6.00 25.04
N LEU A 206 -2.22 -6.27 24.17
CA LEU A 206 -3.52 -5.59 24.18
C LEU A 206 -4.47 -6.23 25.21
N PRO A 207 -5.34 -5.44 25.85
CA PRO A 207 -6.40 -6.00 26.68
C PRO A 207 -7.38 -6.77 25.79
N THR A 208 -7.69 -8.01 26.19
CA THR A 208 -8.59 -8.92 25.46
C THR A 208 -10.08 -8.57 25.63
N ARG A 209 -10.41 -7.57 26.46
CA ARG A 209 -11.76 -7.05 26.69
C ARG A 209 -11.71 -5.57 27.05
N GLY A 210 -12.82 -4.88 26.82
CA GLY A 210 -13.06 -3.54 27.36
C GLY A 210 -12.99 -2.40 26.35
N TYR A 211 -12.51 -2.64 25.14
CA TYR A 211 -12.68 -1.69 24.04
C TYR A 211 -14.08 -1.83 23.46
N LYS A 212 -14.90 -0.78 23.59
CA LYS A 212 -16.21 -0.73 22.91
C LYS A 212 -16.06 -0.18 21.50
N ARG A 213 -15.15 0.77 21.29
CA ARG A 213 -14.92 1.44 20.01
C ARG A 213 -13.43 1.60 19.75
N ALA A 214 -12.92 0.89 18.75
CA ALA A 214 -11.49 0.86 18.42
C ALA A 214 -11.24 1.29 16.96
N LEU A 215 -10.11 1.93 16.73
CA LEU A 215 -9.61 2.30 15.41
C LEU A 215 -8.29 1.58 15.13
N ASP A 216 -8.21 0.90 14.00
CA ASP A 216 -6.98 0.33 13.44
C ASP A 216 -6.46 1.25 12.32
N ILE A 217 -5.27 1.84 12.48
CA ILE A 217 -4.64 2.70 11.46
C ILE A 217 -3.43 2.00 10.83
N GLY A 218 -3.44 1.91 9.51
CA GLY A 218 -2.52 1.07 8.75
C GLY A 218 -2.96 -0.40 8.80
N ALA A 219 -4.25 -0.65 8.55
CA ALA A 219 -4.88 -1.94 8.77
C ALA A 219 -4.25 -3.10 7.98
N GLY A 220 -3.62 -2.82 6.83
CA GLY A 220 -2.89 -3.83 6.06
C GLY A 220 -3.77 -5.01 5.62
N ASP A 221 -3.42 -6.21 6.07
CA ASP A 221 -4.20 -7.44 5.83
C ASP A 221 -5.38 -7.63 6.81
N GLY A 222 -5.56 -6.72 7.76
CA GLY A 222 -6.64 -6.73 8.72
C GLY A 222 -6.39 -7.57 9.97
N ILE A 223 -5.17 -8.07 10.22
CA ILE A 223 -4.86 -8.86 11.43
C ILE A 223 -5.34 -8.15 12.71
N ILE A 224 -4.98 -6.87 12.88
CA ILE A 224 -5.34 -6.08 14.07
C ILE A 224 -6.85 -5.85 14.12
N SER A 225 -7.45 -5.45 13.01
CA SER A 225 -8.91 -5.28 12.85
C SER A 225 -9.71 -6.53 13.23
N CYS A 226 -9.35 -7.69 12.67
CA CYS A 226 -9.99 -8.97 12.98
C CYS A 226 -9.80 -9.34 14.46
N TRP A 227 -8.60 -9.15 15.00
CA TRP A 227 -8.35 -9.44 16.42
C TRP A 227 -9.23 -8.57 17.32
N LEU A 228 -9.32 -7.27 17.08
CA LEU A 228 -10.14 -6.33 17.86
C LEU A 228 -11.63 -6.70 17.78
N ALA A 229 -12.14 -7.01 16.58
CA ALA A 229 -13.54 -7.38 16.37
C ALA A 229 -13.88 -8.72 17.05
N ARG A 230 -12.98 -9.72 16.98
CA ARG A 230 -13.14 -11.02 17.66
C ARG A 230 -13.20 -10.87 19.19
N HIS A 231 -12.60 -9.82 19.73
CA HIS A 231 -12.63 -9.48 21.16
C HIS A 231 -13.75 -8.49 21.54
N GLY A 232 -14.70 -8.26 20.64
CA GLY A 232 -15.96 -7.57 20.91
C GLY A 232 -15.94 -6.05 20.73
N ALA A 233 -14.88 -5.49 20.13
CA ALA A 233 -14.85 -4.07 19.80
C ALA A 233 -15.68 -3.76 18.55
N ARG A 234 -16.38 -2.61 18.52
CA ARG A 234 -16.83 -2.02 17.26
C ARG A 234 -15.61 -1.39 16.57
N VAL A 235 -15.17 -1.98 15.48
CA VAL A 235 -13.93 -1.61 14.79
C VAL A 235 -14.20 -0.67 13.62
N MET A 236 -13.38 0.38 13.55
CA MET A 236 -13.13 1.15 12.35
C MET A 236 -11.69 0.88 11.92
N ALA A 237 -11.43 0.84 10.62
CA ALA A 237 -10.10 0.54 10.09
C ALA A 237 -9.77 1.47 8.93
N GLY A 238 -8.56 2.02 8.92
CA GLY A 238 -8.08 2.96 7.90
C GLY A 238 -6.77 2.49 7.30
N ASP A 239 -6.65 2.53 5.98
CA ASP A 239 -5.38 2.34 5.28
C ASP A 239 -5.30 3.24 4.05
N VAL A 240 -4.09 3.66 3.70
CA VAL A 240 -3.84 4.48 2.50
C VAL A 240 -3.98 3.64 1.23
N SER A 241 -3.77 2.32 1.33
CA SER A 241 -3.77 1.39 0.21
C SER A 241 -5.15 0.78 -0.03
N ALA A 242 -5.68 0.91 -1.24
CA ALA A 242 -6.90 0.26 -1.68
C ALA A 242 -6.80 -1.27 -1.59
N PHE A 243 -5.60 -1.84 -1.84
CA PHE A 243 -5.37 -3.26 -1.63
C PHE A 243 -5.48 -3.66 -0.15
N ALA A 244 -5.04 -2.82 0.78
CA ALA A 244 -5.09 -3.11 2.21
C ALA A 244 -6.54 -3.02 2.73
N VAL A 245 -7.27 -1.99 2.29
CA VAL A 245 -8.70 -1.84 2.59
C VAL A 245 -9.49 -3.07 2.13
N GLU A 246 -9.25 -3.54 0.91
CA GLU A 246 -9.93 -4.73 0.40
C GLU A 246 -9.47 -6.03 1.08
N ALA A 247 -8.17 -6.18 1.36
CA ALA A 247 -7.64 -7.30 2.14
C ALA A 247 -8.28 -7.37 3.53
N THR A 248 -8.36 -6.23 4.22
CA THR A 248 -8.98 -6.13 5.54
C THR A 248 -10.46 -6.53 5.50
N ARG A 249 -11.22 -6.07 4.50
CA ARG A 249 -12.63 -6.47 4.32
C ARG A 249 -12.79 -7.96 4.10
N ARG A 250 -11.95 -8.56 3.26
CA ARG A 250 -11.97 -10.01 3.01
C ARG A 250 -11.59 -10.81 4.23
N SER A 251 -10.54 -10.40 4.94
CA SER A 251 -10.14 -10.98 6.22
C SER A 251 -11.29 -10.95 7.23
N LEU A 252 -11.99 -9.82 7.38
CA LEU A 252 -13.15 -9.73 8.26
C LEU A 252 -14.26 -10.71 7.84
N ALA A 253 -14.59 -10.74 6.55
CA ALA A 253 -15.62 -11.64 6.01
C ALA A 253 -15.29 -13.13 6.20
N LEU A 254 -14.03 -13.53 6.00
CA LEU A 254 -13.56 -14.91 6.19
C LEU A 254 -13.71 -15.41 7.65
N ASN A 255 -13.77 -14.49 8.61
CA ASN A 255 -13.93 -14.79 10.03
C ASN A 255 -15.34 -14.47 10.56
N GLY A 256 -16.29 -14.06 9.70
CA GLY A 256 -17.64 -13.66 10.12
C GLY A 256 -17.65 -12.43 11.03
N LEU A 257 -16.69 -11.52 10.82
CA LEU A 257 -16.52 -10.28 11.58
C LEU A 257 -16.93 -9.07 10.73
N GLU A 258 -17.29 -7.97 11.39
CA GLU A 258 -17.66 -6.71 10.73
C GLU A 258 -16.83 -5.55 11.26
N ALA A 259 -16.42 -4.64 10.36
CA ALA A 259 -15.80 -3.37 10.70
C ALA A 259 -16.11 -2.33 9.61
N ASP A 260 -16.02 -1.06 9.96
CA ASP A 260 -16.08 0.05 9.00
C ASP A 260 -14.67 0.33 8.47
N VAL A 261 -14.37 -0.18 7.28
CA VAL A 261 -13.05 -0.12 6.64
C VAL A 261 -13.03 0.96 5.55
N ARG A 262 -12.13 1.94 5.67
CA ARG A 262 -12.07 3.12 4.81
C ARG A 262 -10.67 3.34 4.23
N LEU A 263 -10.62 3.84 3.00
CA LEU A 263 -9.41 4.46 2.45
C LEU A 263 -9.12 5.74 3.24
N SER A 264 -7.94 5.86 3.83
CA SER A 264 -7.57 6.99 4.69
C SER A 264 -6.06 7.25 4.69
N ASP A 265 -5.65 8.50 4.46
CA ASP A 265 -4.32 8.96 4.86
C ASP A 265 -4.34 9.28 6.37
N VAL A 266 -3.85 8.33 7.17
CA VAL A 266 -3.92 8.37 8.63
C VAL A 266 -5.36 8.60 9.10
N PHE A 267 -5.71 9.80 9.61
CA PHE A 267 -7.02 10.11 10.16
C PHE A 267 -7.99 10.82 9.21
N ALA A 268 -7.60 11.09 7.96
CA ALA A 268 -8.39 11.90 7.02
C ALA A 268 -9.84 11.41 6.84
N ALA A 269 -10.07 10.09 6.85
CA ALA A 269 -11.42 9.52 6.73
C ALA A 269 -12.22 9.48 8.05
N PHE A 270 -11.66 9.96 9.17
CA PHE A 270 -12.22 9.86 10.52
C PHE A 270 -12.33 11.22 11.23
N GLU A 271 -12.36 12.31 10.47
CA GLU A 271 -12.56 13.66 11.00
C GLU A 271 -13.85 13.74 11.84
N GLY A 272 -13.77 14.37 13.00
CA GLY A 272 -14.89 14.47 13.95
C GLY A 272 -15.19 13.20 14.74
N GLU A 273 -14.58 12.06 14.43
CA GLU A 273 -14.80 10.81 15.17
C GLU A 273 -13.82 10.65 16.34
N ARG A 274 -14.25 9.93 17.40
CA ARG A 274 -13.46 9.67 18.61
C ARG A 274 -13.52 8.21 19.04
N PHE A 275 -12.42 7.65 19.51
CA PHE A 275 -12.28 6.23 19.82
C PHE A 275 -11.78 6.03 21.26
N GLU A 276 -12.13 4.89 21.86
CA GLU A 276 -11.59 4.49 23.16
C GLU A 276 -10.16 3.94 23.01
N ALA A 277 -9.89 3.32 21.85
CA ALA A 277 -8.57 2.81 21.50
C ALA A 277 -8.23 3.14 20.05
N ILE A 278 -6.98 3.54 19.82
CA ILE A 278 -6.34 3.56 18.51
C ILE A 278 -5.19 2.56 18.59
N VAL A 279 -5.14 1.61 17.67
CA VAL A 279 -4.13 0.56 17.59
C VAL A 279 -3.44 0.63 16.23
N ALA A 280 -2.11 0.49 16.20
CA ALA A 280 -1.38 0.58 14.94
C ALA A 280 -0.04 -0.18 14.95
N ASN A 281 0.34 -0.68 13.78
CA ASN A 281 1.72 -1.07 13.46
C ASN A 281 2.21 -0.21 12.28
N PRO A 282 2.72 1.01 12.54
CA PRO A 282 3.06 1.96 11.48
C PRO A 282 4.27 1.50 10.64
N PRO A 283 4.33 1.83 9.35
CA PRO A 283 5.43 1.41 8.47
C PRO A 283 6.78 1.94 8.94
N PHE A 284 7.81 1.12 8.76
CA PHE A 284 9.21 1.46 9.04
C PHE A 284 9.86 2.08 7.80
N HIS A 285 10.38 3.31 7.89
CA HIS A 285 11.21 3.86 6.82
C HIS A 285 12.65 4.08 7.30
N HIS A 286 13.55 3.35 6.65
CA HIS A 286 14.97 3.65 6.61
C HIS A 286 15.30 4.14 5.20
N GLU A 287 15.42 5.45 5.03
CA GLU A 287 16.23 6.04 3.96
C GLU A 287 16.56 7.48 4.38
N ARG A 288 17.71 7.98 3.92
CA ARG A 288 18.48 9.10 4.50
C ARG A 288 17.79 10.48 4.52
N ASP A 289 16.58 10.59 4.01
CA ASP A 289 15.68 11.72 4.21
C ASP A 289 14.44 11.19 4.93
N ILE A 290 14.40 11.47 6.22
CA ILE A 290 13.41 10.97 7.15
C ILE A 290 12.05 11.60 6.81
N ASP A 291 11.18 10.84 6.14
CA ASP A 291 9.75 11.12 6.19
C ASP A 291 9.12 10.26 7.30
N TYR A 292 9.25 10.74 8.55
CA TYR A 292 8.41 10.24 9.65
C TYR A 292 6.93 10.59 9.44
N GLY A 293 6.55 11.24 8.33
CA GLY A 293 5.27 11.89 8.11
C GLY A 293 4.06 11.07 8.55
N PRO A 294 3.85 9.84 8.07
CA PRO A 294 2.68 9.06 8.46
C PRO A 294 2.66 8.69 9.95
N ALA A 295 3.77 8.16 10.50
CA ALA A 295 3.84 7.74 11.90
C ALA A 295 3.85 8.91 12.89
N ALA A 296 4.53 10.01 12.55
CA ALA A 296 4.52 11.23 13.34
C ALA A 296 3.14 11.91 13.31
N ARG A 297 2.47 11.96 12.15
CA ARG A 297 1.07 12.43 12.06
C ARG A 297 0.14 11.54 12.87
N LEU A 298 0.28 10.22 12.79
CA LEU A 298 -0.48 9.28 13.62
C LEU A 298 -0.33 9.61 15.11
N ILE A 299 0.90 9.74 15.61
CA ILE A 299 1.15 10.02 17.03
C ILE A 299 0.65 11.41 17.43
N SER A 300 0.97 12.44 16.64
CA SER A 300 0.64 13.83 16.97
C SER A 300 -0.86 14.14 16.89
N GLN A 301 -1.60 13.50 15.98
CA GLN A 301 -3.04 13.71 15.80
C GLN A 301 -3.90 12.73 16.60
N ALA A 302 -3.34 11.62 17.11
CA ALA A 302 -4.10 10.65 17.91
C ALA A 302 -4.85 11.26 19.11
N PRO A 303 -4.31 12.25 19.87
CA PRO A 303 -5.07 12.91 20.92
C PRO A 303 -6.39 13.52 20.42
N ASP A 304 -6.43 14.05 19.21
CA ASP A 304 -7.65 14.61 18.63
C ASP A 304 -8.65 13.54 18.26
N HIS A 305 -8.26 12.28 18.05
CA HIS A 305 -9.17 11.18 17.74
C HIS A 305 -9.47 10.27 18.94
N LEU A 306 -8.96 10.57 20.12
CA LEU A 306 -9.25 9.81 21.33
C LEU A 306 -10.34 10.47 22.18
N MET A 307 -11.21 9.64 22.76
CA MET A 307 -12.07 10.03 23.88
C MET A 307 -11.21 10.37 25.11
N PRO A 308 -11.70 11.19 26.06
CA PRO A 308 -11.01 11.39 27.32
C PRO A 308 -10.71 10.06 28.02
N GLY A 309 -9.46 9.84 28.42
CA GLY A 309 -9.01 8.56 28.96
C GLY A 309 -8.77 7.44 27.94
N GLY A 310 -9.03 7.65 26.65
CA GLY A 310 -8.73 6.70 25.57
C GLY A 310 -7.23 6.53 25.33
N THR A 311 -6.84 5.46 24.64
CA THR A 311 -5.43 5.07 24.48
C THR A 311 -4.99 4.91 23.03
N LEU A 312 -3.78 5.39 22.72
CA LEU A 312 -3.01 4.95 21.55
C LEU A 312 -2.08 3.82 21.98
N THR A 313 -2.17 2.66 21.32
CA THR A 313 -1.21 1.56 21.50
C THR A 313 -0.58 1.23 20.15
N LEU A 314 0.75 1.27 20.06
CA LEU A 314 1.45 0.97 18.82
C LEU A 314 2.70 0.15 19.06
N VAL A 315 3.12 -0.60 18.05
CA VAL A 315 4.43 -1.25 18.02
C VAL A 315 5.36 -0.52 17.05
N ALA A 316 6.65 -0.46 17.41
CA ALA A 316 7.66 0.14 16.56
C ALA A 316 9.02 -0.53 16.73
N ASN A 317 9.92 -0.35 15.77
CA ASN A 317 11.30 -0.75 15.94
C ASN A 317 11.95 0.06 17.07
N ALA A 318 12.72 -0.61 17.94
CA ALA A 318 13.21 -0.06 19.19
C ALA A 318 14.13 1.18 19.04
N PHE A 319 14.76 1.37 17.88
CA PHE A 319 15.65 2.50 17.59
C PHE A 319 14.91 3.76 17.10
N LEU A 320 13.61 3.68 16.80
CA LEU A 320 12.85 4.81 16.26
C LEU A 320 12.56 5.85 17.37
N PRO A 321 12.53 7.15 17.04
CA PRO A 321 12.38 8.23 18.02
C PRO A 321 10.95 8.43 18.52
N TYR A 322 10.13 7.38 18.54
CA TYR A 322 8.73 7.43 18.99
C TYR A 322 8.57 7.89 20.45
N PRO A 323 9.47 7.60 21.40
CA PRO A 323 9.40 8.16 22.75
C PRO A 323 9.27 9.69 22.78
N GLY A 324 10.03 10.40 21.94
CA GLY A 324 9.96 11.87 21.87
C GLY A 324 8.63 12.36 21.31
N LEU A 325 8.10 11.69 20.27
CA LEU A 325 6.80 12.03 19.67
C LEU A 325 5.65 11.75 20.62
N LEU A 326 5.67 10.61 21.33
CA LEU A 326 4.66 10.24 22.32
C LEU A 326 4.67 11.19 23.51
N GLN A 327 5.86 11.54 24.02
CA GLN A 327 6.02 12.53 25.09
C GLN A 327 5.44 13.89 24.67
N ALA A 328 5.72 14.34 23.45
CA ALA A 328 5.21 15.62 22.95
C ALA A 328 3.68 15.62 22.77
N ALA A 329 3.09 14.52 22.30
CA ALA A 329 1.66 14.42 22.01
C ALA A 329 0.80 14.12 23.24
N PHE A 330 1.31 13.33 24.20
CA PHE A 330 0.52 12.82 25.33
C PHE A 330 1.04 13.25 26.70
N GLY A 331 2.27 13.78 26.80
CA GLY A 331 2.92 14.13 28.06
C GLY A 331 3.48 12.94 28.83
N GLU A 332 2.84 11.77 28.80
CA GLU A 332 3.38 10.53 29.36
C GLU A 332 2.99 9.32 28.50
N PHE A 333 3.83 8.29 28.54
CA PHE A 333 3.58 7.01 27.89
C PHE A 333 4.22 5.87 28.69
N GLU A 334 3.80 4.65 28.42
CA GLU A 334 4.34 3.43 29.00
C GLU A 334 4.86 2.49 27.90
N VAL A 335 5.85 1.66 28.25
CA VAL A 335 6.32 0.56 27.41
C VAL A 335 5.70 -0.73 27.94
N LEU A 336 4.78 -1.32 27.18
CA LEU A 336 4.08 -2.55 27.55
C LEU A 336 4.97 -3.77 27.41
N ALA A 337 5.79 -3.80 26.35
CA ALA A 337 6.72 -4.87 26.06
C ALA A 337 7.91 -4.36 25.25
N GLU A 338 9.05 -5.03 25.39
CA GLU A 338 10.28 -4.75 24.66
C GLU A 338 10.97 -6.05 24.28
N THR A 339 11.43 -6.11 23.04
CA THR A 339 12.37 -7.12 22.53
C THR A 339 13.61 -6.39 21.97
N ARG A 340 14.60 -7.14 21.47
CA ARG A 340 15.74 -6.53 20.77
C ARG A 340 15.34 -5.72 19.53
N GLN A 341 14.22 -6.05 18.89
CA GLN A 341 13.81 -5.46 17.62
C GLN A 341 12.65 -4.47 17.80
N PHE A 342 11.67 -4.80 18.64
CA PHE A 342 10.41 -4.08 18.74
C PHE A 342 10.11 -3.60 20.16
N LYS A 343 9.40 -2.47 20.26
CA LYS A 343 8.80 -1.94 21.49
C LYS A 343 7.31 -1.71 21.26
N VAL A 344 6.50 -2.10 22.24
CA VAL A 344 5.07 -1.77 22.30
C VAL A 344 4.88 -0.62 23.26
N TYR A 345 4.36 0.49 22.75
CA TYR A 345 4.08 1.70 23.52
C TYR A 345 2.57 1.85 23.72
N ARG A 346 2.19 2.37 24.89
CA ARG A 346 0.83 2.85 25.15
C ARG A 346 0.88 4.27 25.68
N ALA A 347 0.05 5.15 25.14
CA ALA A 347 -0.15 6.50 25.64
C ALA A 347 -1.63 6.76 25.86
N ARG A 348 -1.97 7.53 26.89
CA ARG A 348 -3.36 7.77 27.30
C ARG A 348 -3.68 9.26 27.19
N LYS A 349 -4.81 9.60 26.58
CA LYS A 349 -5.34 10.97 26.59
C LYS A 349 -5.81 11.33 28.00
N ALA A 350 -5.46 12.52 28.48
CA ALA A 350 -5.95 13.05 29.75
C ALA A 350 -7.49 13.03 29.81
N ARG A 351 -8.03 12.93 31.02
CA ARG A 351 -9.48 12.88 31.28
C ARG A 351 -10.13 14.25 31.22
#